data_AF-A0AAW0FRV8-F1
#
_entry.id   AF-A0AAW0FRV8-F1
#
_cell.length_a   1.000
_cell.length_b   1.000
_cell.length_c   1.000
_cell.angle_alpha   90.00
_cell.angle_beta   90.00
_cell.angle_gamma   90.00
#
_symmetry.space_group_name_H-M   'P 1'
#
loop_
_entity.id
_entity.type
_entity.pdbx_description
1 polymer ?
#
loop_
_entity_poly.entity_id
_entity_poly.type
_entity_poly.pdbx_seq_one_letter_code
_entity_poly.pdbx_strand_id
1 'polypeptide(L)'
;MRAIVFKRFLPITDPTVEDLAQPFLETVQCHALLWSLGILHGDISHTNLMVDPHIKKGILNDFDLATVAHNDTVDALPLNGNDRTGTMVFMALDLLDEKALQGKTPRLYRHDLESFCWVLLWICYCYDGGKVTLRYPFKDWTEVTPQYCQSDRFAVINNLKQAGAEPSKSYAAKYSKKLLRRVVKYWLDFHNGMDTDCEEPGEIETLHFVLGLLPRSPKVEMQWAQACTHISPTARSSE
;
A
#
# COMPACT_ATOMS: atom_id res chain seq x y z
N MET A 1 -31.17 -25.60 -2.58
CA MET A 1 -29.78 -25.26 -2.95
C MET A 1 -29.68 -23.74 -2.99
N ARG A 2 -28.81 -23.11 -2.19
CA ARG A 2 -28.55 -21.67 -2.27
C ARG A 2 -27.18 -21.51 -2.95
N ALA A 3 -27.14 -20.80 -4.06
CA ALA A 3 -25.90 -20.41 -4.73
C ALA A 3 -25.76 -18.90 -4.62
N ILE A 4 -24.55 -18.43 -4.33
CA ILE A 4 -24.21 -17.01 -4.38
C ILE A 4 -23.36 -16.83 -5.64
N VAL A 5 -23.81 -15.95 -6.53
CA VAL A 5 -23.12 -15.62 -7.78
C VAL A 5 -22.47 -14.25 -7.59
N PHE A 6 -21.16 -14.20 -7.66
CA PHE A 6 -20.40 -12.95 -7.63
C PHE A 6 -19.83 -12.64 -9.00
N LYS A 7 -19.67 -11.34 -9.27
CA LYS A 7 -18.85 -10.90 -10.39
C LYS A 7 -17.43 -11.41 -10.18
N ARG A 8 -16.86 -12.06 -11.20
CA ARG A 8 -15.49 -12.55 -11.14
C ARG A 8 -14.53 -11.39 -11.38
N PHE A 9 -13.77 -11.04 -10.35
CA PHE A 9 -12.61 -10.17 -10.47
C PHE A 9 -11.34 -11.01 -10.67
N LEU A 10 -10.32 -10.41 -11.27
CA LEU A 10 -9.01 -11.02 -11.41
C LEU A 10 -8.05 -10.43 -10.38
N PRO A 11 -7.06 -11.17 -9.87
CA PRO A 11 -5.95 -10.58 -9.14
C PRO A 11 -5.29 -9.49 -9.96
N ILE A 12 -4.80 -8.42 -9.31
CA ILE A 12 -4.05 -7.36 -10.02
C ILE A 12 -2.77 -7.86 -10.68
N THR A 13 -2.29 -9.02 -10.24
CA THR A 13 -1.11 -9.71 -10.77
C THR A 13 -1.42 -10.68 -11.90
N ASP A 14 -2.69 -10.84 -12.28
CA ASP A 14 -3.10 -11.73 -13.38
C ASP A 14 -2.39 -11.32 -14.68
N PRO A 15 -1.86 -12.28 -15.46
CA PRO A 15 -1.05 -11.99 -16.64
C PRO A 15 -1.82 -11.27 -17.76
N THR A 16 -3.16 -11.25 -17.70
CA THR A 16 -4.01 -10.51 -18.64
C THR A 16 -4.19 -9.04 -18.28
N VAL A 17 -3.67 -8.59 -17.13
CA VAL A 17 -3.68 -7.18 -16.72
C VAL A 17 -2.55 -6.44 -17.46
N GLU A 18 -2.92 -5.72 -18.52
CA GLU A 18 -1.97 -5.00 -19.39
C GLU A 18 -1.43 -3.70 -18.77
N ASP A 19 -2.20 -3.01 -17.93
CA ASP A 19 -1.77 -1.81 -17.21
C ASP A 19 -1.94 -2.03 -15.71
N LEU A 20 -0.83 -2.01 -14.97
CA LEU A 20 -0.81 -2.15 -13.52
C LEU A 20 -0.95 -0.78 -12.82
N ALA A 21 -0.55 0.32 -13.47
CA ALA A 21 -0.53 1.65 -12.86
C ALA A 21 -1.92 2.14 -12.53
N GLN A 22 -2.82 2.08 -13.50
CA GLN A 22 -4.19 2.53 -13.35
C GLN A 22 -4.94 1.77 -12.24
N PRO A 23 -5.03 0.42 -12.25
CA PRO A 23 -5.80 -0.29 -11.24
C PRO A 23 -5.15 -0.21 -9.86
N PHE A 24 -3.81 -0.20 -9.78
CA PHE A 24 -3.13 -0.05 -8.50
C PHE A 24 -3.46 1.30 -7.86
N LEU A 25 -3.38 2.39 -8.64
CA LEU A 25 -3.75 3.72 -8.18
C LEU A 25 -5.21 3.77 -7.69
N GLU A 26 -6.13 3.17 -8.44
CA GLU A 26 -7.54 3.12 -8.05
C GLU A 26 -7.78 2.34 -6.74
N THR A 27 -7.00 1.29 -6.46
CA THR A 27 -7.07 0.61 -5.15
C THR A 27 -6.58 1.49 -3.99
N VAL A 28 -5.51 2.27 -4.19
CA VAL A 28 -5.02 3.24 -3.19
C VAL A 28 -6.06 4.34 -2.97
N GLN A 29 -6.70 4.83 -4.03
CA GLN A 29 -7.74 5.85 -3.94
C GLN A 29 -8.99 5.34 -3.23
N CYS A 30 -9.43 4.12 -3.53
CA CYS A 30 -10.51 3.46 -2.82
C CYS A 30 -10.18 3.32 -1.33
N HIS A 31 -8.95 2.89 -1.00
CA HIS A 31 -8.47 2.82 0.37
C HIS A 31 -8.48 4.18 1.08
N ALA A 32 -8.00 5.24 0.42
CA ALA A 32 -8.00 6.60 0.96
C ALA A 32 -9.40 7.08 1.34
N LEU A 33 -10.37 6.83 0.46
CA LEU A 33 -11.77 7.19 0.70
C LEU A 33 -12.37 6.40 1.86
N LEU A 34 -12.08 5.10 1.95
CA LEU A 34 -12.56 4.27 3.06
C LEU A 34 -11.97 4.77 4.38
N TRP A 35 -10.66 5.03 4.40
CA TRP A 35 -9.98 5.55 5.58
C TRP A 35 -10.57 6.89 6.03
N SER A 36 -10.82 7.83 5.11
CA SER A 36 -11.42 9.13 5.45
C SER A 36 -12.86 9.03 5.97
N LEU A 37 -13.55 7.93 5.68
CA LEU A 37 -14.86 7.58 6.23
C LEU A 37 -14.77 6.78 7.55
N GLY A 38 -13.57 6.60 8.10
CA GLY A 38 -13.32 5.83 9.32
C GLY A 38 -13.36 4.30 9.11
N ILE A 39 -13.29 3.83 7.87
CA ILE A 39 -13.27 2.39 7.54
C ILE A 39 -11.81 1.98 7.28
N LEU A 40 -11.20 1.29 8.24
CA LEU A 40 -9.84 0.79 8.10
C LEU A 40 -9.89 -0.61 7.47
N HIS A 41 -9.17 -0.83 6.38
CA HIS A 41 -9.18 -2.13 5.70
C HIS A 41 -8.54 -3.25 6.53
N GLY A 42 -7.48 -2.94 7.27
CA GLY A 42 -6.77 -3.90 8.10
C GLY A 42 -5.71 -4.71 7.36
N ASP A 43 -6.02 -5.20 6.15
CA ASP A 43 -5.18 -6.17 5.42
C ASP A 43 -4.76 -5.74 4.00
N ILE A 44 -3.81 -4.81 3.89
CA ILE A 44 -3.28 -4.40 2.59
C ILE A 44 -2.26 -5.44 2.10
N SER A 45 -2.65 -6.19 1.06
CA SER A 45 -1.83 -7.27 0.49
C SER A 45 -2.07 -7.42 -1.00
N HIS A 46 -1.14 -8.04 -1.74
CA HIS A 46 -1.31 -8.25 -3.18
C HIS A 46 -2.49 -9.16 -3.54
N THR A 47 -2.99 -9.99 -2.62
CA THR A 47 -4.15 -10.87 -2.86
C THR A 47 -5.46 -10.12 -2.79
N ASN A 48 -5.46 -8.98 -2.12
CA ASN A 48 -6.64 -8.14 -1.87
C ASN A 48 -6.77 -7.02 -2.91
N LEU A 49 -5.75 -6.85 -3.77
CA LEU A 49 -5.79 -5.97 -4.93
C LEU A 49 -6.28 -6.74 -6.15
N MET A 50 -7.45 -6.34 -6.66
CA MET A 50 -8.15 -7.01 -7.75
C MET A 50 -8.39 -6.03 -8.92
N VAL A 51 -8.76 -6.58 -10.08
CA VAL A 51 -9.11 -5.85 -11.29
C VAL A 51 -10.41 -6.38 -11.87
N ASP A 52 -11.27 -5.47 -12.28
CA ASP A 52 -12.41 -5.78 -13.12
C ASP A 52 -11.96 -6.00 -14.57
N PRO A 53 -12.04 -7.23 -15.11
CA PRO A 53 -11.53 -7.52 -16.44
C PRO A 53 -12.30 -6.81 -17.56
N HIS A 54 -13.52 -6.31 -17.29
CA HIS A 54 -14.37 -5.67 -18.29
C HIS A 54 -14.15 -4.16 -18.36
N ILE A 55 -14.08 -3.49 -17.21
CA ILE A 55 -13.90 -2.02 -17.14
C ILE A 55 -12.46 -1.60 -16.81
N LYS A 56 -11.57 -2.58 -16.57
CA LYS A 56 -10.14 -2.39 -16.26
C LYS A 56 -9.88 -1.53 -15.04
N LYS A 57 -10.78 -1.59 -14.05
CA LYS A 57 -10.66 -0.82 -12.81
C LYS A 57 -10.10 -1.65 -11.67
N GLY A 58 -9.30 -1.01 -10.81
CA GLY A 58 -8.82 -1.53 -9.54
C GLY A 58 -9.95 -1.68 -8.53
N ILE A 59 -9.94 -2.79 -7.81
CA ILE A 59 -10.91 -3.14 -6.79
C ILE A 59 -10.14 -3.56 -5.54
N LEU A 60 -10.39 -2.89 -4.42
CA LEU A 60 -9.91 -3.34 -3.11
C LEU A 60 -10.92 -4.35 -2.55
N ASN A 61 -10.45 -5.54 -2.18
CA ASN A 61 -11.26 -6.67 -1.73
C ASN A 61 -10.83 -7.14 -0.34
N ASP A 62 -11.67 -7.96 0.29
CA ASP A 62 -11.41 -8.62 1.58
C ASP A 62 -11.44 -7.68 2.79
N PHE A 63 -12.67 -7.40 3.23
CA PHE A 63 -12.97 -6.54 4.37
C PHE A 63 -13.22 -7.35 5.66
N ASP A 64 -12.85 -8.64 5.70
CA ASP A 64 -13.10 -9.49 6.86
C ASP A 64 -12.32 -9.04 8.10
N LEU A 65 -11.22 -8.30 7.90
CA LEU A 65 -10.41 -7.68 8.96
C LEU A 65 -10.68 -6.18 9.12
N ALA A 66 -11.67 -5.63 8.40
CA ALA A 66 -11.94 -4.22 8.44
C ALA A 66 -12.50 -3.78 9.80
N THR A 67 -12.06 -2.61 10.26
CA THR A 67 -12.50 -1.99 11.52
C THR A 67 -13.14 -0.64 11.22
N VAL A 68 -14.19 -0.28 11.96
CA VAL A 68 -14.81 1.05 11.90
C VAL A 68 -14.35 1.88 13.09
N ALA A 69 -13.77 3.05 12.83
CA ALA A 69 -13.43 4.03 13.85
C ALA A 69 -14.72 4.53 14.51
N HIS A 70 -14.89 4.29 15.81
CA HIS A 70 -16.09 4.67 16.56
C HIS A 70 -16.07 6.09 17.13
N ASN A 71 -14.95 6.80 17.00
CA ASN A 71 -14.80 8.18 17.47
C ASN A 71 -14.62 9.11 16.26
N ASP A 72 -15.12 10.34 16.37
CA ASP A 72 -15.11 11.40 15.33
C ASP A 72 -13.70 11.85 14.87
N THR A 73 -12.66 11.11 15.25
CA THR A 73 -11.26 11.32 14.87
C THR A 73 -10.70 10.02 14.30
N VAL A 74 -10.29 10.05 13.03
CA VAL A 74 -9.50 8.99 12.39
C VAL A 74 -8.06 8.96 12.91
N ASP A 75 -7.74 9.90 13.80
CA ASP A 75 -6.41 10.14 14.36
C ASP A 75 -5.99 8.94 15.21
N ALA A 76 -5.21 8.07 14.57
CA ALA A 76 -4.37 7.07 15.21
C ALA A 76 -5.14 6.03 16.05
N LEU A 77 -5.49 4.88 15.45
CA LEU A 77 -6.19 3.79 16.16
C LEU A 77 -5.23 2.72 16.70
N PRO A 78 -5.42 2.18 17.91
CA PRO A 78 -4.56 1.10 18.42
C PRO A 78 -4.66 -0.12 17.52
N LEU A 79 -3.53 -0.82 17.32
CA LEU A 79 -3.49 -2.06 16.54
C LEU A 79 -4.33 -3.14 17.23
N ASN A 80 -5.25 -3.73 16.49
CA ASN A 80 -6.10 -4.81 16.97
C ASN A 80 -5.39 -6.17 16.81
N GLY A 81 -5.85 -7.18 17.55
CA GLY A 81 -5.32 -8.55 17.46
C GLY A 81 -5.39 -9.15 16.04
N ASN A 82 -6.37 -8.71 15.24
CA ASN A 82 -6.54 -9.10 13.84
C ASN A 82 -5.57 -8.39 12.87
N ASP A 83 -5.11 -7.18 13.21
CA ASP A 83 -4.08 -6.45 12.44
C ASP A 83 -2.71 -7.15 12.52
N ARG A 84 -2.52 -8.04 13.52
CA ARG A 84 -1.28 -8.82 13.71
C ARG A 84 -1.14 -9.99 12.74
N THR A 85 -2.24 -10.40 12.10
CA THR A 85 -2.33 -11.62 11.30
C THR A 85 -2.23 -11.38 9.79
N GLY A 86 -2.47 -10.16 9.33
CA GLY A 86 -2.40 -9.78 7.92
C GLY A 86 -0.97 -9.55 7.46
N THR A 87 -0.38 -10.56 6.83
CA THR A 87 0.82 -10.47 5.97
C THR A 87 1.94 -9.55 6.47
N MET A 88 2.73 -10.01 7.46
CA MET A 88 3.91 -9.29 8.00
C MET A 88 4.82 -8.71 6.90
N VAL A 89 4.89 -9.36 5.74
CA VAL A 89 5.64 -8.98 4.53
C VAL A 89 5.26 -7.59 3.98
N PHE A 90 4.05 -7.09 4.27
CA PHE A 90 3.58 -5.77 3.80
C PHE A 90 3.34 -4.77 4.93
N MET A 91 3.49 -5.17 6.19
CA MET A 91 3.31 -4.27 7.34
C MET A 91 4.36 -3.15 7.34
N ALA A 92 3.96 -1.91 7.66
CA ALA A 92 4.87 -0.78 7.78
C ALA A 92 5.99 -1.01 8.81
N LEU A 93 7.16 -0.40 8.61
CA LEU A 93 8.33 -0.62 9.48
C LEU A 93 8.07 -0.23 10.94
N ASP A 94 7.34 0.87 11.17
CA ASP A 94 6.94 1.31 12.52
C ASP A 94 6.01 0.32 13.22
N LEU A 95 5.31 -0.52 12.44
CA LEU A 95 4.38 -1.52 12.96
C LEU A 95 5.06 -2.86 13.27
N LEU A 96 6.35 -3.02 12.90
CA LEU A 96 7.13 -4.23 13.16
C LEU A 96 7.92 -4.20 14.48
N ASP A 97 7.94 -3.06 15.19
CA ASP A 97 8.63 -2.96 16.47
C ASP A 97 7.84 -3.63 17.61
N GLU A 98 8.52 -3.91 18.74
CA GLU A 98 7.90 -4.63 19.86
C GLU A 98 6.71 -3.87 20.49
N LYS A 99 6.75 -2.53 20.51
CA LYS A 99 5.67 -1.72 21.09
C LYS A 99 4.44 -1.75 20.19
N ALA A 100 4.63 -1.65 18.88
CA ALA A 100 3.57 -1.75 17.89
C ALA A 100 2.95 -3.15 17.91
N LEU A 101 3.75 -4.21 17.96
CA LEU A 101 3.24 -5.57 18.10
C LEU A 101 2.43 -5.77 19.38
N GLN A 102 2.76 -5.05 20.47
CA GLN A 102 1.98 -5.01 21.71
C GLN A 102 0.71 -4.12 21.63
N GLY A 103 0.44 -3.48 20.50
CA GLY A 103 -0.71 -2.60 20.30
C GLY A 103 -0.55 -1.21 20.92
N LYS A 104 0.69 -0.81 21.24
CA LYS A 104 1.01 0.46 21.90
C LYS A 104 1.32 1.59 20.92
N THR A 105 1.54 1.26 19.66
CA THR A 105 1.73 2.23 18.58
C THR A 105 0.40 2.37 17.84
N PRO A 106 -0.12 3.58 17.69
CA PRO A 106 -1.35 3.76 16.93
C PRO A 106 -1.07 3.65 15.43
N ARG A 107 -2.04 3.10 14.69
CA ARG A 107 -2.03 2.96 13.24
C ARG A 107 -2.50 4.27 12.61
N LEU A 108 -1.61 4.89 11.83
CA LEU A 108 -1.86 6.07 11.01
C LEU A 108 -2.01 5.66 9.54
N TYR A 109 -2.65 6.51 8.73
CA TYR A 109 -2.84 6.25 7.30
C TYR A 109 -1.52 6.04 6.56
N ARG A 110 -0.46 6.74 7.00
CA ARG A 110 0.89 6.58 6.44
C ARG A 110 1.40 5.13 6.51
N HIS A 111 0.98 4.34 7.51
CA HIS A 111 1.37 2.94 7.60
C HIS A 111 0.74 2.10 6.47
N ASP A 112 -0.50 2.40 6.10
CA ASP A 112 -1.17 1.71 5.01
C ASP A 112 -0.60 2.13 3.65
N LEU A 113 -0.23 3.40 3.50
CA LEU A 113 0.51 3.88 2.32
C LEU A 113 1.88 3.21 2.17
N GLU A 114 2.62 3.03 3.27
CA GLU A 114 3.87 2.27 3.26
C GLU A 114 3.61 0.81 2.85
N SER A 115 2.52 0.22 3.33
CA SER A 115 2.09 -1.13 2.97
C SER A 115 1.81 -1.29 1.47
N PHE A 116 1.11 -0.33 0.86
CA PHE A 116 0.95 -0.30 -0.60
C PHE A 116 2.29 -0.23 -1.34
N CYS A 117 3.28 0.50 -0.82
CA CYS A 117 4.60 0.57 -1.43
C CYS A 117 5.33 -0.78 -1.35
N TRP A 118 5.23 -1.50 -0.23
CA TRP A 118 5.74 -2.87 -0.11
C TRP A 118 5.05 -3.83 -1.09
N VAL A 119 3.74 -3.74 -1.25
CA VAL A 119 2.97 -4.52 -2.23
C VAL A 119 3.40 -4.22 -3.67
N LEU A 120 3.62 -2.96 -4.03
CA LEU A 120 4.07 -2.58 -5.38
C LEU A 120 5.44 -3.20 -5.70
N LEU A 121 6.39 -3.12 -4.76
CA LEU A 121 7.69 -3.75 -4.91
C LEU A 121 7.57 -5.26 -5.05
N TRP A 122 6.76 -5.89 -4.20
CA TRP A 122 6.50 -7.31 -4.26
C TRP A 122 5.97 -7.74 -5.64
N ILE A 123 4.99 -7.03 -6.18
CA ILE A 123 4.45 -7.30 -7.52
C ILE A 123 5.55 -7.16 -8.58
N CYS A 124 6.28 -6.04 -8.58
CA CYS A 124 7.30 -5.76 -9.59
C CYS A 124 8.48 -6.75 -9.57
N TYR A 125 8.84 -7.30 -8.41
CA TYR A 125 10.03 -8.15 -8.26
C TYR A 125 9.73 -9.63 -8.11
N CYS A 126 8.56 -9.99 -7.56
CA CYS A 126 8.21 -11.36 -7.25
C CYS A 126 7.20 -11.98 -8.21
N TYR A 127 6.53 -11.23 -9.10
CA TYR A 127 5.59 -11.83 -10.05
C TYR A 127 6.13 -11.88 -11.47
N ASP A 128 6.16 -13.06 -12.08
CA ASP A 128 6.47 -13.26 -13.50
C ASP A 128 5.35 -14.07 -14.16
N GLY A 129 4.68 -13.49 -15.17
CA GLY A 129 3.54 -14.13 -15.84
C GLY A 129 2.41 -14.58 -14.90
N GLY A 130 2.15 -13.81 -13.83
CA GLY A 130 1.11 -14.12 -12.83
C GLY A 130 1.49 -15.18 -11.80
N LYS A 131 2.74 -15.65 -11.80
CA LYS A 131 3.24 -16.59 -10.80
C LYS A 131 4.24 -15.92 -9.87
N VAL A 132 4.12 -16.21 -8.58
CA VAL A 132 5.10 -15.79 -7.59
C VAL A 132 6.41 -16.57 -7.81
N THR A 133 7.48 -15.85 -8.04
CA THR A 133 8.86 -16.32 -8.07
C THR A 133 9.62 -15.52 -7.02
N LEU A 134 9.72 -16.06 -5.81
CA LEU A 134 10.47 -15.44 -4.73
C LEU A 134 11.95 -15.39 -5.10
N ARG A 135 12.52 -14.20 -5.07
CA ARG A 135 13.94 -13.94 -5.29
C ARG A 135 14.49 -13.27 -4.06
N TYR A 136 15.79 -13.45 -3.81
CA TYR A 136 16.46 -12.61 -2.84
C TYR A 136 16.26 -11.14 -3.25
N PRO A 137 15.86 -10.26 -2.33
CA PRO A 137 15.73 -10.50 -0.89
C PRO A 137 14.31 -10.73 -0.37
N PHE A 138 13.29 -10.60 -1.24
CA PHE A 138 11.88 -10.79 -0.88
C PHE A 138 11.56 -12.21 -0.37
N LYS A 139 12.36 -13.21 -0.75
CA LYS A 139 12.27 -14.56 -0.18
C LYS A 139 12.44 -14.52 1.35
N ASP A 140 13.43 -13.77 1.83
CA ASP A 140 13.78 -13.75 3.24
C ASP A 140 12.67 -13.07 4.05
N TRP A 141 11.94 -12.12 3.46
CA TRP A 141 10.78 -11.47 4.11
C TRP A 141 9.66 -12.46 4.44
N THR A 142 9.59 -13.61 3.78
CA THR A 142 8.58 -14.66 4.06
C THR A 142 9.02 -15.69 5.09
N GLU A 143 10.33 -15.78 5.37
CA GLU A 143 10.91 -16.85 6.18
C GLU A 143 11.42 -16.35 7.55
N VAL A 144 11.46 -15.03 7.78
CA VAL A 144 12.07 -14.42 8.97
C VAL A 144 11.05 -13.77 9.93
N THR A 145 11.50 -13.51 11.16
CA THR A 145 10.71 -12.86 12.22
C THR A 145 10.55 -11.35 11.97
N PRO A 146 9.59 -10.65 12.62
CA PRO A 146 9.34 -9.22 12.39
C PRO A 146 10.59 -8.32 12.48
N GLN A 147 11.45 -8.57 13.48
CA GLN A 147 12.67 -7.80 13.71
C GLN A 147 13.68 -8.01 12.58
N TYR A 148 13.77 -9.23 12.06
CA TYR A 148 14.63 -9.53 10.92
C TYR A 148 14.05 -8.94 9.62
N CYS A 149 12.74 -9.02 9.42
CA CYS A 149 12.03 -8.37 8.30
C CYS A 149 12.30 -6.87 8.24
N GLN A 150 12.26 -6.18 9.38
CA GLN A 150 12.55 -4.75 9.47
C GLN A 150 14.01 -4.47 9.05
N SER A 151 14.97 -5.16 9.67
CA SER A 151 16.40 -4.96 9.40
C SER A 151 16.79 -5.30 7.95
N ASP A 152 16.20 -6.35 7.38
CA ASP A 152 16.44 -6.78 6.02
C ASP A 152 15.81 -5.79 5.03
N ARG A 153 14.58 -5.32 5.25
CA ARG A 153 13.97 -4.27 4.40
C ARG A 153 14.86 -3.05 4.28
N PHE A 154 15.42 -2.55 5.38
CA PHE A 154 16.39 -1.45 5.36
C PHE A 154 17.65 -1.79 4.51
N ALA A 155 18.20 -2.99 4.65
CA ALA A 155 19.40 -3.42 3.93
C ALA A 155 19.17 -3.60 2.42
N VAL A 156 18.07 -4.26 2.06
CA VAL A 156 17.61 -4.53 0.69
C VAL A 156 17.48 -3.25 -0.12
N ILE A 157 16.84 -2.28 0.50
CA ILE A 157 16.50 -1.02 -0.11
C ILE A 157 17.74 -0.16 -0.37
N ASN A 158 18.66 -0.10 0.61
CA ASN A 158 19.93 0.60 0.48
C ASN A 158 20.84 -0.03 -0.60
N ASN A 159 20.63 -1.32 -0.89
CA ASN A 159 21.46 -2.11 -1.80
C ASN A 159 20.69 -2.76 -2.97
N LEU A 160 19.61 -2.15 -3.47
CA LEU A 160 18.84 -2.65 -4.62
C LEU A 160 19.70 -2.91 -5.87
N LYS A 161 20.88 -2.30 -5.99
CA LYS A 161 21.87 -2.59 -7.05
C LYS A 161 22.75 -3.82 -6.77
N GLN A 162 23.10 -4.11 -5.52
CA GLN A 162 23.92 -5.28 -5.15
C GLN A 162 23.09 -6.55 -4.99
N ALA A 163 21.79 -6.43 -4.68
CA ALA A 163 20.88 -7.57 -4.54
C ALA A 163 20.68 -8.37 -5.85
N GLY A 164 21.19 -7.89 -6.99
CA GLY A 164 21.02 -8.54 -8.30
C GLY A 164 19.56 -8.66 -8.76
N ALA A 165 18.63 -8.07 -8.01
CA ALA A 165 17.21 -8.15 -8.23
C ALA A 165 16.85 -7.19 -9.37
N GLU A 166 16.49 -7.77 -10.50
CA GLU A 166 15.86 -7.09 -11.61
C GLU A 166 14.34 -7.21 -11.47
N PRO A 167 13.55 -6.16 -11.72
CA PRO A 167 12.10 -6.31 -11.81
C PRO A 167 11.77 -7.39 -12.85
N SER A 168 10.71 -8.15 -12.61
CA SER A 168 10.32 -9.23 -13.51
C SER A 168 10.07 -8.69 -14.92
N LYS A 169 10.31 -9.52 -15.94
CA LYS A 169 10.13 -9.09 -17.34
C LYS A 169 8.71 -8.58 -17.62
N SER A 170 7.71 -9.15 -16.95
CA SER A 170 6.29 -8.77 -17.10
C SER A 170 5.98 -7.34 -16.61
N TYR A 171 6.71 -6.84 -15.60
CA TYR A 171 6.42 -5.55 -14.96
C TYR A 171 7.55 -4.51 -15.09
N ALA A 172 8.76 -4.94 -15.46
CA ALA A 172 9.94 -4.09 -15.70
C ALA A 172 9.74 -3.02 -16.79
N ALA A 173 8.87 -3.30 -17.78
CA ALA A 173 8.54 -2.36 -18.84
C ALA A 173 7.49 -1.31 -18.42
N LYS A 174 6.67 -1.60 -17.40
CA LYS A 174 5.53 -0.74 -16.99
C LYS A 174 5.93 0.28 -15.93
N TYR A 175 6.82 -0.08 -15.01
CA TYR A 175 7.35 0.84 -14.01
C TYR A 175 8.85 1.03 -14.20
N SER A 176 9.27 2.29 -14.37
CA SER A 176 10.70 2.56 -14.49
C SER A 176 11.42 2.22 -13.17
N LYS A 177 12.61 1.61 -13.25
CA LYS A 177 13.49 1.44 -12.08
C LYS A 177 13.72 2.75 -11.32
N LYS A 178 13.65 3.88 -12.01
CA LYS A 178 13.77 5.22 -11.42
C LYS A 178 12.58 5.52 -10.50
N LEU A 179 11.36 5.16 -10.89
CA LEU A 179 10.16 5.34 -10.09
C LEU A 179 10.21 4.48 -8.81
N LEU A 180 10.47 3.18 -8.94
CA LEU A 180 10.54 2.27 -7.78
C LEU A 180 11.60 2.75 -6.76
N ARG A 181 12.76 3.22 -7.23
CA ARG A 181 13.79 3.81 -6.35
C ARG A 181 13.33 5.10 -5.65
N ARG A 182 12.51 5.93 -6.30
CA ARG A 182 11.99 7.18 -5.68
C ARG A 182 11.00 6.87 -4.56
N VAL A 183 10.06 5.96 -4.80
CA VAL A 183 9.08 5.51 -3.79
C VAL A 183 9.80 4.95 -2.58
N VAL A 184 10.80 4.10 -2.81
CA VAL A 184 11.60 3.48 -1.77
C VAL A 184 12.45 4.51 -1.01
N LYS A 185 13.14 5.40 -1.72
CA LYS A 185 13.97 6.45 -1.10
C LYS A 185 13.15 7.35 -0.19
N TYR A 186 11.92 7.69 -0.57
CA TYR A 186 11.03 8.50 0.27
C TYR A 186 10.81 7.86 1.64
N TRP A 187 10.39 6.59 1.68
CA TRP A 187 10.16 5.90 2.95
C TRP A 187 11.44 5.70 3.77
N LEU A 188 12.59 5.50 3.13
CA LEU A 188 13.87 5.49 3.84
C LEU A 188 14.22 6.83 4.47
N ASP A 189 14.12 7.91 3.70
CA ASP A 189 14.50 9.24 4.18
C ASP A 189 13.56 9.65 5.33
N PHE A 190 12.27 9.30 5.21
CA PHE A 190 11.26 9.42 6.26
C PHE A 190 11.70 8.67 7.54
N HIS A 191 12.06 7.39 7.44
CA HIS A 191 12.47 6.58 8.59
C HIS A 191 13.85 6.95 9.16
N ASN A 192 14.77 7.48 8.35
CA ASN A 192 16.11 7.90 8.79
C ASN A 192 16.16 9.36 9.29
N GLY A 193 15.04 10.09 9.24
CA GLY A 193 14.99 11.50 9.61
C GLY A 193 15.88 12.41 8.74
N MET A 194 16.24 11.98 7.51
CA MET A 194 17.18 12.72 6.65
C MET A 194 16.53 13.81 5.78
N ASP A 195 15.25 14.16 6.01
CA ASP A 195 14.63 15.36 5.43
C ASP A 195 13.41 15.80 6.26
N THR A 196 13.63 16.31 7.48
CA THR A 196 12.58 17.01 8.24
C THR A 196 13.18 18.12 9.13
N ASP A 197 13.63 19.21 8.51
CA ASP A 197 13.47 20.55 9.10
C ASP A 197 11.99 21.03 8.99
N CYS A 198 11.09 20.14 8.60
CA CYS A 198 9.66 20.35 8.46
C CYS A 198 8.94 19.40 9.42
N GLU A 199 7.93 19.89 10.12
CA GLU A 199 6.94 19.08 10.83
C GLU A 199 6.59 17.82 10.01
N GLU A 200 6.39 16.66 10.66
CA GLU A 200 6.03 15.42 9.98
C GLU A 200 4.91 15.73 8.96
N PRO A 201 5.13 15.49 7.66
CA PRO A 201 4.13 15.83 6.66
C PRO A 201 2.83 15.11 7.01
N GLY A 202 1.71 15.83 6.96
CA GLY A 202 0.40 15.27 7.23
C GLY A 202 0.06 14.13 6.27
N GLU A 203 -0.93 13.32 6.64
CA GLU A 203 -1.34 12.14 5.87
C GLU A 203 -1.70 12.47 4.41
N ILE A 204 -2.23 13.68 4.18
CA ILE A 204 -2.62 14.20 2.87
C ILE A 204 -1.38 14.52 2.01
N GLU A 205 -0.37 15.15 2.59
CA GLU A 205 0.91 15.45 1.93
C GLU A 205 1.63 14.17 1.52
N THR A 206 1.68 13.17 2.41
CA THR A 206 2.22 11.85 2.11
C THR A 206 1.46 11.17 0.98
N LEU A 207 0.11 11.20 1.02
CA LEU A 207 -0.72 10.64 -0.04
C LEU A 207 -0.47 11.34 -1.38
N HIS A 208 -0.52 12.67 -1.42
CA HIS A 208 -0.27 13.45 -2.63
C HIS A 208 1.12 13.19 -3.22
N PHE A 209 2.13 13.05 -2.37
CA PHE A 209 3.47 12.72 -2.80
C PHE A 209 3.52 11.31 -3.41
N VAL A 210 3.03 10.28 -2.70
CA VAL A 210 3.02 8.89 -3.16
C VAL A 210 2.21 8.73 -4.45
N LEU A 211 1.02 9.32 -4.53
CA LEU A 211 0.21 9.32 -5.75
C LEU A 211 0.90 10.10 -6.88
N GLY A 212 1.59 11.20 -6.56
CA GLY A 212 2.37 11.98 -7.51
C GLY A 212 3.57 11.25 -8.10
N LEU A 213 4.04 10.18 -7.46
CA LEU A 213 5.08 9.30 -8.00
C LEU A 213 4.52 8.35 -9.08
N LEU A 214 3.26 7.93 -8.97
CA LEU A 214 2.65 6.97 -9.90
C LEU A 214 2.35 7.60 -11.28
N PRO A 215 2.38 6.84 -12.39
CA PRO A 215 2.08 7.35 -13.73
C PRO A 215 0.70 8.02 -13.78
N ARG A 216 0.66 9.29 -14.19
CA ARG A 216 -0.58 10.09 -14.24
C ARG A 216 -1.27 9.89 -15.58
N SER A 217 -2.41 9.20 -15.58
CA SER A 217 -3.38 9.30 -16.67
C SER A 217 -4.28 10.52 -16.39
N PRO A 218 -4.52 11.43 -17.35
CA PRO A 218 -5.34 12.63 -17.16
C PRO A 218 -6.77 12.34 -16.67
N LYS A 219 -7.30 11.15 -16.99
CA LYS A 219 -8.61 10.70 -16.50
C LYS A 219 -8.62 10.46 -14.99
N VAL A 220 -7.48 10.06 -14.41
CA VAL A 220 -7.36 9.76 -12.98
C VAL A 220 -7.22 11.02 -12.16
N GLU A 221 -6.46 12.00 -12.64
CA GLU A 221 -6.37 13.30 -11.96
C GLU A 221 -7.73 13.96 -11.85
N MET A 222 -8.54 13.90 -12.92
CA MET A 222 -9.90 14.46 -12.89
C MET A 222 -10.81 13.74 -11.90
N GLN A 223 -10.80 12.40 -11.88
CA GLN A 223 -11.61 11.59 -10.95
C GLN A 223 -11.14 11.75 -9.50
N TRP A 224 -9.83 11.84 -9.28
CA TRP A 224 -9.25 12.07 -7.96
C TRP A 224 -9.54 13.48 -7.44
N ALA A 225 -9.35 14.51 -8.26
CA ALA A 225 -9.66 15.89 -7.88
C ALA A 225 -11.15 16.05 -7.52
N GLN A 226 -12.06 15.39 -8.25
CA GLN A 226 -13.49 15.35 -7.95
C GLN A 226 -13.83 14.56 -6.68
N ALA A 227 -13.08 13.49 -6.36
CA ALA A 227 -13.24 12.77 -5.11
C ALA A 227 -12.72 13.58 -3.91
N CYS A 228 -11.57 14.26 -4.05
CA CYS A 228 -10.97 15.09 -3.01
C CYS A 228 -11.80 16.32 -2.64
N THR A 229 -12.64 16.86 -3.55
CA THR A 229 -13.55 17.96 -3.19
C THR A 229 -14.59 17.58 -2.13
N HIS A 230 -14.82 16.27 -1.91
CA HIS A 230 -15.71 15.76 -0.87
C HIS A 230 -14.99 15.32 0.41
N ILE A 231 -13.65 15.34 0.43
CA ILE A 231 -12.80 14.85 1.54
C ILE A 231 -12.33 16.00 2.45
N SER A 232 -12.79 17.25 2.26
CA SER A 232 -12.34 18.38 3.08
C SER A 232 -12.94 18.35 4.50
N PRO A 233 -12.11 18.42 5.58
CA PRO A 233 -12.60 18.48 6.97
C PRO A 233 -13.14 19.85 7.42
N THR A 234 -13.32 20.83 6.53
CA THR A 234 -13.51 22.25 6.94
C THR A 234 -14.94 22.79 6.86
N ALA A 235 -15.96 21.93 6.82
CA ALA A 235 -17.35 22.38 6.95
C ALA A 235 -18.02 21.89 8.23
N ARG A 236 -17.45 22.24 9.40
CA ARG A 236 -18.22 22.40 10.64
C ARG A 236 -17.45 23.17 11.72
N SER A 237 -17.38 24.48 11.54
CA SER A 237 -17.34 25.43 12.65
C SER A 237 -18.29 26.59 12.35
N SER A 238 -19.52 26.49 12.84
CA SER A 238 -20.39 27.60 13.27
C SER A 238 -21.78 27.05 13.59
N GLU A 239 -21.98 26.68 14.86
CA GLU A 239 -23.03 27.15 15.78
C GLU A 239 -23.10 26.25 17.02
#